data_AF-J1TBC0-F1
#
_entry.id   AF-J1TBC0-F1
#
_cell.length_a   1.000
_cell.length_b   1.000
_cell.length_c   1.000
_cell.angle_alpha   90.00
_cell.angle_beta   90.00
_cell.angle_gamma   90.00
#
_symmetry.space_group_name_H-M   'P 1'
#
loop_
_entity.id
_entity.type
_entity.pdbx_description
1 polymer ?
#
loop_
_entity_poly.entity_id
_entity_poly.type
_entity_poly.pdbx_seq_one_letter_code
_entity_poly.pdbx_strand_id
1 'polypeptide(L)'
;MMTDNVSTVSGLHKDTWYIHRVVAACLLGTACGVYLRILDFWPIGGSVLSRQLRNVFDFPGFLLLFLVTFFSVFIWFVSAIIASFRRRFRLAASNIAAITLVYGCLWATMVVPIFDPWFWYVLINESRFEAVVAANNAAENSPRFAIIEERDVSTGITGASINHLVTLIYDESDVADAAPSDSDQKHLYGHFYRRDTY
;
A
#
# COMPACT_ATOMS: atom_id res chain seq x y z
N MET A 1 -10.35 50.39 27.62
CA MET A 1 -10.48 49.89 26.24
C MET A 1 -9.23 49.05 25.96
N MET A 2 -9.31 47.73 26.18
CA MET A 2 -8.23 46.76 25.92
C MET A 2 -8.81 45.35 26.15
N THR A 3 -9.44 44.77 25.14
CA THR A 3 -10.01 43.41 25.19
C THR A 3 -9.90 42.74 23.83
N ASP A 4 -8.70 42.63 23.25
CA ASP A 4 -8.53 42.00 21.92
C ASP A 4 -7.50 40.86 21.83
N ASN A 5 -6.82 40.48 22.93
CA ASN A 5 -5.69 39.54 22.83
C ASN A 5 -5.94 38.10 23.35
N VAL A 6 -7.13 37.78 23.87
CA VAL A 6 -7.41 36.44 24.45
C VAL A 6 -7.95 35.45 23.40
N SER A 7 -8.54 35.94 22.32
CA SER A 7 -9.10 35.12 21.24
C SER A 7 -8.03 34.47 20.36
N THR A 8 -6.88 35.12 20.15
CA THR A 8 -5.79 34.64 19.29
C THR A 8 -5.02 33.45 19.89
N VAL A 9 -4.79 33.44 21.21
CA VAL A 9 -4.06 32.35 21.89
C VAL A 9 -4.89 31.06 21.95
N SER A 10 -6.21 31.17 22.13
CA SER A 10 -7.11 30.00 22.14
C SER A 10 -7.41 29.43 20.74
N GLY A 11 -7.30 30.25 19.69
CA GLY A 11 -7.35 29.82 18.29
C GLY A 11 -6.13 29.00 17.91
N LEU A 12 -4.92 29.48 18.26
CA LEU A 12 -3.66 28.82 17.95
C LEU A 12 -3.58 27.38 18.50
N HIS A 13 -4.00 27.16 19.74
CA HIS A 13 -3.97 25.83 20.36
C HIS A 13 -4.98 24.85 19.75
N LYS A 14 -6.13 25.36 19.29
CA LYS A 14 -7.14 24.56 18.58
C LYS A 14 -6.66 24.15 17.19
N ASP A 15 -6.01 25.05 16.46
CA ASP A 15 -5.51 24.79 15.11
C ASP A 15 -4.36 23.78 15.12
N THR A 16 -3.47 23.85 16.11
CA THR A 16 -2.41 22.86 16.31
C THR A 16 -2.98 21.45 16.52
N TRP A 17 -4.05 21.32 17.31
CA TRP A 17 -4.68 20.02 17.55
C TRP A 17 -5.27 19.41 16.27
N TYR A 18 -5.87 20.22 15.40
CA TYR A 18 -6.39 19.76 14.11
C TYR A 18 -5.28 19.26 13.18
N ILE A 19 -4.16 20.00 13.11
CA ILE A 19 -3.01 19.63 12.28
C ILE A 19 -2.41 18.30 12.75
N HIS A 20 -2.25 18.09 14.06
CA HIS A 20 -1.68 16.84 14.59
C HIS A 20 -2.53 15.62 14.22
N ARG A 21 -3.87 15.74 14.24
CA ARG A 21 -4.76 14.64 13.82
C ARG A 21 -4.65 14.34 12.33
N VAL A 22 -4.59 15.38 11.49
CA VAL A 22 -4.43 15.22 10.04
C VAL A 22 -3.11 14.54 9.72
N VAL A 23 -2.01 14.97 10.34
CA VAL A 23 -0.69 14.35 10.18
C VAL A 23 -0.71 12.90 10.65
N ALA A 24 -1.28 12.62 11.83
CA ALA A 24 -1.41 11.25 12.33
C ALA A 24 -2.26 10.35 11.42
N ALA A 25 -3.35 10.88 10.88
CA ALA A 25 -4.21 10.16 9.92
C ALA A 25 -3.46 9.81 8.63
N CYS A 26 -2.74 10.77 8.06
CA CYS A 26 -1.91 10.52 6.88
C CYS A 26 -0.84 9.46 7.18
N LEU A 27 -0.10 9.61 8.28
CA LEU A 27 0.95 8.67 8.67
C LEU A 27 0.40 7.26 8.86
N LEU A 28 -0.72 7.09 9.57
CA LEU A 28 -1.37 5.80 9.77
C LEU A 28 -1.80 5.17 8.43
N GLY A 29 -2.48 5.93 7.57
CA GLY A 29 -2.91 5.44 6.26
C GLY A 29 -1.72 5.03 5.39
N THR A 30 -0.68 5.86 5.32
CA THR A 30 0.53 5.55 4.55
C THR A 30 1.30 4.37 5.13
N ALA A 31 1.40 4.24 6.46
CA ALA A 31 2.11 3.14 7.10
C ALA A 31 1.40 1.81 6.84
N CYS A 32 0.06 1.77 6.93
CA CYS A 32 -0.75 0.61 6.52
C CYS A 32 -0.53 0.24 5.05
N GLY A 33 -0.55 1.24 4.18
CA GLY A 33 -0.28 1.07 2.76
C GLY A 33 1.06 0.44 2.47
N VAL A 34 2.13 1.10 2.94
CA VAL A 34 3.51 0.65 2.77
C VAL A 34 3.72 -0.73 3.38
N TYR A 35 3.15 -0.98 4.56
CA TYR A 35 3.26 -2.27 5.24
C TYR A 35 2.71 -3.42 4.40
N LEU A 36 1.49 -3.29 3.87
CA LEU A 36 0.87 -4.30 3.03
C LEU A 36 1.66 -4.50 1.72
N ARG A 37 2.14 -3.43 1.10
CA ARG A 37 2.99 -3.49 -0.09
C ARG A 37 4.31 -4.22 0.14
N ILE A 38 4.93 -4.03 1.31
CA ILE A 38 6.19 -4.70 1.67
C ILE A 38 5.97 -6.21 1.82
N LEU A 39 4.88 -6.61 2.48
CA LEU A 39 4.55 -8.04 2.60
C LEU A 39 4.30 -8.69 1.24
N ASP A 40 3.64 -7.97 0.35
CA ASP A 40 3.32 -8.35 -1.02
C ASP A 40 4.55 -8.44 -1.96
N PHE A 41 5.70 -7.96 -1.51
CA PHE A 41 6.97 -8.05 -2.25
C PHE A 41 7.87 -9.20 -1.78
N TRP A 42 7.74 -9.60 -0.52
CA TRP A 42 8.74 -10.42 0.16
C TRP A 42 8.39 -11.92 0.08
N PRO A 43 9.22 -12.78 -0.52
CA PRO A 43 8.87 -14.19 -0.70
C PRO A 43 8.98 -15.01 0.59
N ILE A 44 8.19 -16.09 0.73
CA ILE A 44 8.22 -17.01 1.89
C ILE A 44 9.55 -17.79 1.91
N GLY A 45 9.98 -18.22 0.72
CA GLY A 45 11.18 -19.04 0.50
C GLY A 45 12.50 -18.27 0.48
N GLY A 46 12.52 -16.97 0.78
CA GLY A 46 13.72 -16.14 0.67
C GLY A 46 14.86 -16.54 1.63
N SER A 47 15.99 -15.81 1.52
CA SER A 47 17.17 -15.93 2.38
C SER A 47 16.87 -15.98 3.90
N VAL A 48 17.81 -16.48 4.70
CA VAL A 48 17.63 -16.63 6.16
C VAL A 48 17.20 -15.32 6.85
N LEU A 49 17.85 -14.21 6.50
CA LEU A 49 17.54 -12.88 7.03
C LEU A 49 16.12 -12.45 6.64
N SER A 50 15.75 -12.74 5.39
CA SER A 50 14.47 -12.34 4.81
C SER A 50 13.32 -13.10 5.46
N ARG A 51 13.50 -14.37 5.78
CA ARG A 51 12.52 -15.17 6.53
C ARG A 51 12.34 -14.67 7.97
N GLN A 52 13.44 -14.30 8.64
CA GLN A 52 13.39 -13.78 10.02
C GLN A 52 12.67 -12.43 10.11
N LEU A 53 13.01 -11.49 9.23
CA LEU A 53 12.32 -10.19 9.12
C LEU A 53 10.84 -10.40 8.84
N ARG A 54 10.51 -11.27 7.88
CA ARG A 54 9.13 -11.54 7.51
C ARG A 54 8.31 -12.14 8.67
N ASN A 55 8.86 -13.07 9.45
CA ASN A 55 8.16 -13.61 10.62
C ASN A 55 7.82 -12.53 11.67
N VAL A 56 8.71 -11.53 11.84
CA VAL A 56 8.47 -10.40 12.75
C VAL A 56 7.42 -9.45 12.18
N PHE A 57 7.37 -9.25 10.85
CA PHE A 57 6.32 -8.43 10.27
C PHE A 57 4.98 -9.19 10.26
N ASP A 58 4.91 -10.38 9.65
CA ASP A 58 3.68 -11.16 9.42
C ASP A 58 2.78 -11.28 10.66
N PHE A 59 3.35 -11.58 11.84
CA PHE A 59 2.55 -11.79 13.04
C PHE A 59 2.44 -10.56 13.96
N PRO A 60 3.49 -10.11 14.66
CA PRO A 60 3.35 -8.97 15.57
C PRO A 60 3.23 -7.63 14.84
N GLY A 61 3.83 -7.48 13.66
CA GLY A 61 3.73 -6.25 12.85
C GLY A 61 2.30 -5.99 12.37
N PHE A 62 1.66 -7.00 11.78
CA PHE A 62 0.27 -6.88 11.30
C PHE A 62 -0.67 -6.58 12.46
N LEU A 63 -0.55 -7.35 13.56
CA LEU A 63 -1.41 -7.18 14.72
C LEU A 63 -1.26 -5.79 15.32
N LEU A 64 -0.03 -5.31 15.54
CA LEU A 64 0.21 -4.01 16.16
C LEU A 64 -0.31 -2.87 15.28
N LEU A 65 0.03 -2.87 13.99
CA LEU A 65 -0.31 -1.78 13.09
C LEU A 65 -1.82 -1.72 12.79
N PHE A 66 -2.44 -2.88 12.58
CA PHE A 66 -3.89 -2.96 12.37
C PHE A 66 -4.65 -2.53 13.62
N LEU A 67 -4.23 -2.99 14.81
CA LEU A 67 -4.88 -2.68 16.07
C LEU A 67 -4.78 -1.17 16.40
N VAL A 68 -3.60 -0.56 16.23
CA VAL A 68 -3.41 0.88 16.44
C VAL A 68 -4.27 1.69 15.47
N THR A 69 -4.33 1.30 14.20
CA THR A 69 -5.15 1.99 13.18
C THR A 69 -6.63 1.85 13.50
N PHE A 70 -7.09 0.64 13.81
CA PHE A 70 -8.47 0.35 14.16
C PHE A 70 -8.94 1.15 15.38
N PHE A 71 -8.18 1.13 16.47
CA PHE A 71 -8.52 1.90 17.67
C PHE A 71 -8.50 3.40 17.41
N SER A 72 -7.54 3.91 16.64
CA SER A 72 -7.47 5.34 16.32
C SER A 72 -8.69 5.81 15.53
N VAL A 73 -9.06 5.08 14.47
CA VAL A 73 -10.25 5.37 13.66
C VAL A 73 -11.52 5.25 14.49
N PHE A 74 -11.63 4.21 15.34
CA PHE A 74 -12.77 4.02 16.23
C PHE A 74 -12.93 5.18 17.23
N ILE A 75 -11.84 5.62 17.85
CA ILE A 75 -11.86 6.77 18.78
C ILE A 75 -12.30 8.04 18.06
N TRP A 76 -11.81 8.29 16.84
CA TRP A 76 -12.23 9.44 16.04
C TRP A 76 -13.70 9.37 15.64
N PHE A 77 -14.19 8.17 15.32
CA PHE A 77 -15.59 7.93 14.97
C PHE A 77 -16.53 8.19 16.16
N VAL A 78 -16.25 7.61 17.32
CA VAL A 78 -17.02 7.85 18.56
C VAL A 78 -16.96 9.34 18.93
N SER A 79 -15.80 9.96 18.81
CA SER A 79 -15.63 11.39 19.07
C SER A 79 -16.45 12.25 18.11
N ALA A 80 -16.57 11.86 16.83
CA ALA A 80 -17.40 12.54 15.85
C ALA A 80 -18.88 12.45 16.23
N ILE A 81 -19.36 11.27 16.63
CA ILE A 81 -20.74 11.06 17.08
C ILE A 81 -21.06 11.96 18.28
N ILE A 82 -20.23 11.94 19.32
CA ILE A 82 -20.43 12.77 20.52
C ILE A 82 -20.43 14.27 20.15
N ALA A 83 -19.53 14.69 19.27
CA ALA A 83 -19.46 16.08 18.81
C ALA A 83 -20.69 16.51 18.02
N SER A 84 -21.24 15.63 17.18
CA SER A 84 -22.49 15.84 16.45
C SER A 84 -23.67 16.04 17.41
N PHE A 85 -23.80 15.18 18.43
CA PHE A 85 -24.85 15.34 19.46
C PHE A 85 -24.71 16.63 20.27
N ARG A 86 -23.47 17.08 20.52
CA ARG A 86 -23.20 18.35 21.21
C ARG A 86 -23.27 19.59 20.29
N ARG A 87 -23.75 19.44 19.04
CA ARG A 87 -23.83 20.50 18.01
C ARG A 87 -22.48 21.17 17.72
N ARG A 88 -21.37 20.49 17.95
CA ARG A 88 -20.00 20.97 17.67
C ARG A 88 -19.56 20.53 16.28
N PHE A 89 -20.26 20.99 15.25
CA PHE A 89 -20.06 20.56 13.85
C PHE A 89 -18.62 20.68 13.35
N ARG A 90 -17.87 21.71 13.76
CA ARG A 90 -16.46 21.87 13.38
C ARG A 90 -15.58 20.70 13.85
N LEU A 91 -15.84 20.18 15.05
CA LEU A 91 -15.07 19.07 15.61
C LEU A 91 -15.49 17.73 14.98
N ALA A 92 -16.78 17.57 14.68
CA ALA A 92 -17.28 16.40 13.95
C ALA A 92 -16.70 16.34 12.53
N ALA A 93 -16.72 17.46 11.81
CA ALA A 93 -16.16 17.57 10.46
C ALA A 93 -14.67 17.25 10.41
N SER A 94 -13.89 17.73 11.39
CA SER A 94 -12.47 17.38 11.49
C SER A 94 -12.23 15.89 11.71
N ASN A 95 -13.02 15.23 12.56
CA ASN A 95 -12.86 13.80 12.81
C ASN A 95 -13.21 12.98 11.56
N ILE A 96 -14.28 13.37 10.85
CA ILE A 96 -14.64 12.74 9.59
C ILE A 96 -13.52 12.92 8.56
N ALA A 97 -12.98 14.14 8.42
CA ALA A 97 -11.86 14.40 7.52
C ALA A 97 -10.63 13.54 7.85
N ALA A 98 -10.28 13.38 9.14
CA ALA A 98 -9.19 12.51 9.55
C ALA A 98 -9.43 11.04 9.17
N ILE A 99 -10.65 10.53 9.37
CA ILE A 99 -11.02 9.17 8.96
C ILE A 99 -10.90 9.02 7.44
N THR A 100 -11.47 9.93 6.67
CA THR A 100 -11.39 9.92 5.20
C THR A 100 -9.94 9.99 4.71
N LEU A 101 -9.08 10.76 5.38
CA LEU A 101 -7.66 10.83 5.04
C LEU A 101 -6.91 9.52 5.28
N VAL A 102 -7.20 8.79 6.37
CA VAL A 102 -6.58 7.46 6.58
C VAL A 102 -6.88 6.55 5.39
N TYR A 103 -8.15 6.45 5.00
CA TYR A 103 -8.56 5.62 3.86
C TYR A 103 -8.02 6.15 2.53
N GLY A 104 -8.01 7.46 2.34
CA GLY A 104 -7.49 8.10 1.12
C GLY A 104 -5.98 7.87 0.95
N CYS A 105 -5.19 8.03 2.02
CA CYS A 105 -3.75 7.76 2.00
C CYS A 105 -3.46 6.27 1.78
N LEU A 106 -4.19 5.38 2.45
CA LEU A 106 -4.11 3.94 2.22
C LEU A 106 -4.38 3.60 0.75
N TRP A 107 -5.48 4.09 0.19
CA TRP A 107 -5.85 3.86 -1.20
C TRP A 107 -4.79 4.40 -2.17
N ALA A 108 -4.30 5.62 -1.94
CA ALA A 108 -3.26 6.23 -2.77
C ALA A 108 -1.98 5.36 -2.81
N THR A 109 -1.54 4.84 -1.66
CA THR A 109 -0.38 3.93 -1.62
C THR A 109 -0.63 2.59 -2.32
N MET A 110 -1.88 2.13 -2.39
CA MET A 110 -2.25 0.87 -3.04
C MET A 110 -2.41 0.98 -4.55
N VAL A 111 -2.80 2.14 -5.05
CA VAL A 111 -3.08 2.32 -6.47
C VAL A 111 -1.90 2.91 -7.21
N VAL A 112 -1.20 3.89 -6.62
CA VAL A 112 -0.16 4.62 -7.35
C VAL A 112 1.08 3.73 -7.54
N PRO A 113 1.55 3.51 -8.79
CA PRO A 113 2.67 2.62 -9.09
C PRO A 113 3.99 2.98 -8.39
N ILE A 114 4.23 4.26 -8.12
CA ILE A 114 5.46 4.71 -7.45
C ILE A 114 5.61 4.16 -6.02
N PHE A 115 4.51 3.77 -5.38
CA PHE A 115 4.52 3.13 -4.06
C PHE A 115 4.53 1.60 -4.15
N ASP A 116 4.52 1.05 -5.35
CA ASP A 116 4.60 -0.39 -5.59
C ASP A 116 6.08 -0.83 -5.56
N PRO A 117 6.50 -1.70 -4.61
CA PRO A 117 7.88 -2.19 -4.58
C PRO A 117 8.27 -2.94 -5.86
N TRP A 118 7.30 -3.57 -6.54
CA TRP A 118 7.51 -4.27 -7.80
C TRP A 118 7.93 -3.32 -8.92
N PHE A 119 7.39 -2.10 -8.95
CA PHE A 119 7.80 -1.06 -9.90
C PHE A 119 9.30 -0.77 -9.77
N TRP A 120 9.76 -0.49 -8.55
CA TRP A 120 11.18 -0.22 -8.28
C TRP A 120 12.06 -1.43 -8.53
N TYR A 121 11.57 -2.63 -8.22
CA TYR A 121 12.30 -3.87 -8.44
C TYR A 121 12.58 -4.11 -9.93
N VAL A 122 11.59 -3.88 -10.79
CA VAL A 122 11.73 -3.94 -12.25
C VAL A 122 12.67 -2.84 -12.73
N LEU A 123 12.44 -1.59 -12.35
CA LEU A 123 13.22 -0.44 -12.80
C LEU A 123 14.72 -0.60 -12.50
N ILE A 124 15.08 -1.09 -11.31
CA ILE A 124 16.47 -1.27 -10.90
C ILE A 124 17.14 -2.46 -11.61
N ASN A 125 16.38 -3.51 -11.96
CA ASN A 125 16.91 -4.76 -12.53
C ASN A 125 16.60 -4.93 -14.02
N GLU A 126 16.13 -3.88 -14.69
CA GLU A 126 15.67 -3.91 -16.08
C GLU A 126 16.66 -4.60 -17.02
N SER A 127 17.91 -4.11 -17.06
CA SER A 127 18.98 -4.70 -17.89
C SER A 127 19.25 -6.18 -17.60
N ARG A 128 19.11 -6.62 -16.35
CA ARG A 128 19.28 -8.03 -15.96
C ARG A 128 18.12 -8.86 -16.48
N PHE A 129 16.90 -8.35 -16.39
CA PHE A 129 15.72 -9.06 -16.86
C PHE A 129 15.66 -9.14 -18.37
N GLU A 130 16.00 -8.07 -19.08
CA GLU A 130 16.13 -8.08 -20.54
C GLU A 130 17.16 -9.13 -21.02
N ALA A 131 18.29 -9.28 -20.30
CA ALA A 131 19.26 -10.32 -20.61
C ALA A 131 18.72 -11.75 -20.40
N VAL A 132 17.92 -11.97 -19.34
CA VAL A 132 17.24 -13.26 -19.09
C VAL A 132 16.22 -13.55 -20.19
N VAL A 133 15.45 -12.54 -20.59
CA VAL A 133 14.48 -12.62 -21.68
C VAL A 133 15.17 -12.93 -23.00
N ALA A 134 16.27 -12.25 -23.31
CA ALA A 134 17.06 -12.48 -24.52
C ALA A 134 17.65 -13.90 -24.58
N ALA A 135 18.10 -14.44 -23.44
CA ALA A 135 18.59 -15.81 -23.34
C ALA A 135 17.48 -16.84 -23.59
N ASN A 136 16.27 -16.60 -23.06
CA ASN A 136 15.12 -17.48 -23.25
C ASN A 136 14.53 -17.41 -24.67
N ASN A 137 14.54 -16.24 -25.30
CA ASN A 137 13.98 -16.02 -26.64
C ASN A 137 14.91 -16.41 -27.79
N ALA A 138 16.16 -16.81 -27.50
CA ALA A 138 17.05 -17.38 -28.51
C ALA A 138 16.54 -18.71 -29.09
N ALA A 139 15.47 -19.29 -28.52
CA ALA A 139 14.99 -20.62 -28.84
C ALA A 139 13.90 -20.70 -29.92
N GLU A 140 13.04 -19.69 -30.18
CA GLU A 140 12.00 -19.82 -31.21
C GLU A 140 11.30 -18.48 -31.58
N ASN A 141 10.94 -18.35 -32.87
CA ASN A 141 10.26 -17.19 -33.48
C ASN A 141 8.77 -17.05 -33.06
N SER A 142 8.51 -16.83 -31.77
CA SER A 142 7.17 -16.59 -31.20
C SER A 142 7.12 -15.21 -30.52
N PRO A 143 5.96 -14.54 -30.36
CA PRO A 143 5.87 -13.31 -29.57
C PRO A 143 6.62 -13.46 -28.24
N ARG A 144 7.47 -12.48 -27.92
CA ARG A 144 8.41 -12.50 -26.78
C ARG A 144 7.68 -12.35 -25.45
N PHE A 145 6.89 -13.35 -25.10
CA PHE A 145 6.33 -13.57 -23.78
C PHE A 145 7.32 -14.42 -22.97
N ALA A 146 7.81 -13.90 -21.86
CA ALA A 146 8.72 -14.62 -20.98
C ALA A 146 8.34 -14.44 -19.52
N ILE A 147 8.20 -15.56 -18.79
CA ILE A 147 8.09 -15.55 -17.34
C ILE A 147 9.51 -15.37 -16.78
N ILE A 148 9.72 -14.27 -16.07
CA ILE A 148 11.02 -13.91 -15.51
C ILE A 148 11.21 -14.55 -14.15
N GLU A 149 10.19 -14.40 -13.29
CA GLU A 149 10.26 -14.82 -11.91
C GLU A 149 8.85 -15.13 -11.37
N GLU A 150 8.76 -16.09 -10.48
CA GLU A 150 7.55 -16.44 -9.76
C GLU A 150 7.87 -16.45 -8.25
N ARG A 151 7.08 -15.73 -7.46
CA ARG A 151 7.27 -15.59 -6.01
C ARG A 151 6.01 -15.93 -5.26
N ASP A 152 6.13 -16.86 -4.31
CA ASP A 152 5.11 -17.06 -3.30
C ASP A 152 5.25 -15.99 -2.19
N VAL A 153 4.25 -15.11 -2.13
CA VAL A 153 4.13 -14.03 -1.14
C VAL A 153 2.96 -14.26 -0.19
N SER A 154 2.43 -15.48 -0.10
CA SER A 154 1.32 -15.79 0.81
C SER A 154 1.67 -15.38 2.24
N THR A 155 0.76 -14.67 2.89
CA THR A 155 0.95 -14.27 4.29
C THR A 155 0.85 -15.51 5.17
N GLY A 156 1.82 -15.71 6.07
CA GLY A 156 2.02 -16.94 6.85
C GLY A 156 0.93 -17.27 7.89
N ILE A 157 -0.29 -16.75 7.75
CA ILE A 157 -1.42 -17.15 8.59
C ILE A 157 -1.90 -18.53 8.11
N THR A 158 -1.25 -19.58 8.62
CA THR A 158 -1.65 -20.97 8.43
C THR A 158 -3.14 -21.14 8.69
N GLY A 159 -3.91 -21.45 7.64
CA GLY A 159 -5.34 -21.78 7.71
C GLY A 159 -6.33 -20.64 7.42
N ALA A 160 -5.87 -19.42 7.09
CA ALA A 160 -6.76 -18.29 6.80
C ALA A 160 -6.45 -17.49 5.52
N SER A 161 -5.27 -17.65 4.90
CA SER A 161 -4.93 -16.99 3.63
C SER A 161 -5.07 -17.93 2.44
N ILE A 162 -5.64 -17.40 1.36
CA ILE A 162 -5.57 -18.02 0.03
C ILE A 162 -4.12 -17.84 -0.46
N ASN A 163 -3.55 -18.84 -1.13
CA ASN A 163 -2.14 -18.81 -1.54
C ASN A 163 -1.92 -17.67 -2.54
N HIS A 164 -1.12 -16.67 -2.19
CA HIS A 164 -0.84 -15.54 -3.07
C HIS A 164 0.49 -15.73 -3.79
N LEU A 165 0.40 -16.01 -5.07
CA LEU A 165 1.52 -16.16 -5.99
C LEU A 165 1.61 -14.94 -6.91
N VAL A 166 2.82 -14.39 -7.05
CA VAL A 166 3.10 -13.26 -7.95
C VAL A 166 4.05 -13.72 -9.05
N THR A 167 3.62 -13.57 -10.29
CA THR A 167 4.44 -13.86 -11.48
C THR A 167 4.84 -12.56 -12.16
N LEU A 168 6.15 -12.37 -12.38
CA LEU A 168 6.71 -11.28 -13.17
C LEU A 168 6.89 -11.75 -14.62
N ILE A 169 6.30 -10.99 -15.54
CA ILE A 169 6.17 -11.35 -16.95
C ILE A 169 6.77 -10.22 -17.79
N TYR A 170 7.51 -10.59 -18.83
CA TYR A 170 7.87 -9.71 -19.94
C TYR A 170 6.99 -10.03 -21.14
N ASP A 171 6.40 -9.00 -21.75
CA ASP A 171 5.61 -9.11 -22.98
C ASP A 171 5.94 -7.95 -23.92
N GLU A 172 6.63 -8.25 -25.02
CA GLU A 172 7.00 -7.28 -26.06
C GLU A 172 5.81 -6.87 -26.94
N SER A 173 4.71 -7.61 -26.90
CA SER A 173 3.52 -7.18 -27.62
C SER A 173 2.95 -5.96 -26.89
N ASP A 174 3.19 -4.76 -27.46
CA ASP A 174 2.64 -3.46 -27.05
C ASP A 174 1.11 -3.41 -27.28
N VAL A 175 0.42 -4.46 -26.86
CA VAL A 175 -1.02 -4.56 -26.92
C VAL A 175 -1.58 -3.93 -25.64
N ALA A 176 -1.21 -2.66 -25.45
CA ALA A 176 -1.82 -1.78 -24.44
C ALA A 176 -3.36 -1.70 -24.60
N ASP A 177 -3.89 -2.10 -25.76
CA ASP A 177 -5.32 -2.05 -26.12
C ASP A 177 -6.01 -3.42 -26.27
N ALA A 178 -5.33 -4.54 -26.02
CA ALA A 178 -5.99 -5.85 -25.94
C ALA A 178 -5.40 -6.71 -24.82
N ALA A 179 -5.43 -6.18 -23.61
CA ALA A 179 -5.62 -7.08 -22.48
C ALA A 179 -6.90 -7.88 -22.78
N PRO A 180 -6.87 -9.23 -22.88
CA PRO A 180 -8.11 -9.98 -22.79
C PRO A 180 -8.79 -9.49 -21.50
N SER A 181 -10.09 -9.21 -21.58
CA SER A 181 -10.92 -8.59 -20.54
C SER A 181 -11.03 -9.38 -19.22
N ASP A 182 -10.11 -10.34 -19.02
CA ASP A 182 -10.07 -11.38 -18.01
C ASP A 182 -8.67 -11.55 -17.39
N SER A 183 -7.67 -10.73 -17.76
CA SER A 183 -6.31 -10.91 -17.23
C SER A 183 -6.07 -10.07 -15.97
N ASP A 184 -5.87 -10.75 -14.84
CA ASP A 184 -5.32 -10.22 -13.56
C ASP A 184 -3.86 -9.71 -13.70
N GLN A 185 -3.55 -9.06 -14.82
CA GLN A 185 -2.23 -8.54 -15.17
C GLN A 185 -2.20 -7.03 -14.94
N LYS A 186 -1.31 -6.61 -14.05
CA LYS A 186 -1.04 -5.22 -13.74
C LYS A 186 0.26 -4.78 -14.39
N HIS A 187 0.19 -3.75 -15.23
CA HIS A 187 1.37 -3.12 -15.82
C HIS A 187 2.27 -2.51 -14.74
N LEU A 188 3.58 -2.75 -14.84
CA LEU A 188 4.57 -2.17 -13.93
C LEU A 188 5.35 -1.06 -14.63
N TYR A 189 6.12 -1.40 -15.66
CA TYR A 189 7.02 -0.48 -16.35
C TYR A 189 7.45 -1.08 -17.70
N GLY A 190 7.54 -0.27 -18.76
CA GLY A 190 7.94 -0.75 -20.09
C GLY A 190 7.10 -1.95 -20.54
N HIS A 191 7.77 -3.06 -20.87
CA HIS A 191 7.18 -4.33 -21.27
C HIS A 191 6.98 -5.32 -20.11
N PHE A 192 7.10 -4.86 -18.85
CA PHE A 192 6.99 -5.71 -17.66
C PHE A 192 5.61 -5.62 -17.01
N TYR A 193 5.04 -6.78 -16.74
CA TYR A 193 3.72 -6.98 -16.13
C TYR A 193 3.84 -7.87 -14.90
N ARG A 194 2.95 -7.62 -13.93
CA ARG A 194 2.76 -8.44 -12.74
C ARG A 194 1.43 -9.19 -12.89
N ARG A 195 1.42 -10.48 -12.61
CA ARG A 195 0.19 -11.26 -12.46
C ARG A 195 0.07 -11.77 -11.04
N ASP A 196 -1.08 -11.55 -10.43
CA ASP A 196 -1.41 -12.06 -9.09
C ASP A 196 -2.33 -13.27 -9.22
N THR A 197 -2.08 -14.31 -8.45
CA THR A 197 -2.92 -15.52 -8.37
C THR A 197 -3.20 -15.82 -6.90
N TYR A 198 -4.47 -16.02 -6.56
CA TYR A 198 -4.97 -16.32 -5.22
C TYR A 198 -5.57 -17.72 -5.18
#